data_AF-A0A847MZG5-F1
#
_entry.id   AF-A0A847MZG5-F1
#
_cell.length_a   1.000
_cell.length_b   1.000
_cell.length_c   1.000
_cell.angle_alpha   90.00
_cell.angle_beta   90.00
_cell.angle_gamma   90.00
#
_symmetry.space_group_name_H-M   'P 1'
#
loop_
_entity.id
_entity.type
_entity.pdbx_description
1 polymer ?
#
loop_
_entity_poly.entity_id
_entity_poly.type
_entity_poly.pdbx_seq_one_letter_code
_entity_poly.pdbx_strand_id
1 'polypeptide(L)'
;MPPKERITEQAIIDASLDLVRTSGIASLHARGVSKVLGCSVQPIFHKFSSMESLKESVHLKANLLFEEQLNRGLASHPIPFLGMGLAYISFARTENELFKFLFMS
;
A
#
# COMPACT_ATOMS: atom_id res chain seq x y z
N MET A 1 -12.69 -31.67 -7.76
CA MET A 1 -11.96 -30.72 -6.89
C MET A 1 -12.41 -29.32 -7.28
N PRO A 2 -12.86 -28.46 -6.35
CA PRO A 2 -13.15 -27.07 -6.70
C PRO A 2 -11.86 -26.44 -7.25
N PRO A 3 -11.93 -25.53 -8.23
CA PRO A 3 -10.73 -24.85 -8.71
C PRO A 3 -10.06 -24.17 -7.51
N LYS A 4 -8.74 -24.35 -7.35
CA LYS A 4 -7.95 -23.58 -6.38
C LYS A 4 -8.30 -22.10 -6.59
N GLU A 5 -8.76 -21.42 -5.54
CA GLU A 5 -9.02 -19.98 -5.59
C GLU A 5 -7.81 -19.28 -6.19
N ARG A 6 -8.03 -18.60 -7.31
CA ARG A 6 -6.96 -17.86 -7.99
C ARG A 6 -6.74 -16.58 -7.21
N ILE A 7 -5.52 -16.40 -6.70
CA ILE A 7 -5.09 -15.16 -6.07
C ILE A 7 -5.32 -14.01 -7.07
N THR A 8 -6.07 -13.01 -6.61
CA THR A 8 -6.42 -11.84 -7.42
C THR A 8 -5.29 -10.82 -7.41
N GLU A 9 -5.27 -9.95 -8.41
CA GLU A 9 -4.35 -8.82 -8.47
C GLU A 9 -4.51 -7.92 -7.23
N GLN A 10 -5.76 -7.62 -6.86
CA GLN A 10 -6.07 -6.82 -5.68
C GLN A 10 -5.53 -7.46 -4.40
N ALA A 11 -5.68 -8.78 -4.21
CA ALA A 11 -5.13 -9.47 -3.03
C ALA A 11 -3.59 -9.33 -2.96
N ILE A 12 -2.91 -9.35 -4.10
CA ILE A 12 -1.45 -9.14 -4.15
C ILE A 12 -1.10 -7.70 -3.76
N ILE A 13 -1.82 -6.71 -4.29
CA ILE A 13 -1.60 -5.29 -3.96
C ILE A 13 -1.88 -5.05 -2.47
N ASP A 14 -2.95 -5.61 -1.93
CA ASP A 14 -3.35 -5.48 -0.53
C ASP A 14 -2.28 -6.06 0.41
N ALA A 15 -1.88 -7.31 0.18
CA ALA A 15 -0.82 -7.96 0.95
C ALA A 15 0.52 -7.21 0.85
N SER A 16 0.82 -6.68 -0.33
CA SER A 16 2.04 -5.90 -0.57
C SER A 16 2.01 -4.56 0.16
N LEU A 17 0.87 -3.87 0.15
CA LEU A 17 0.70 -2.63 0.89
C LEU A 17 0.87 -2.86 2.40
N ASP A 18 0.25 -3.90 2.96
CA ASP A 18 0.38 -4.23 4.38
C ASP A 18 1.81 -4.64 4.75
N LEU A 19 2.51 -5.32 3.84
CA LEU A 19 3.92 -5.64 4.00
C LEU A 19 4.78 -4.37 4.08
N VAL A 20 4.57 -3.41 3.16
CA VAL A 20 5.28 -2.11 3.21
C VAL A 20 4.92 -1.33 4.47
N ARG A 21 3.64 -1.25 4.83
CA ARG A 21 3.15 -0.57 6.03
C ARG A 21 3.81 -1.07 7.31
N THR A 22 4.05 -2.38 7.41
CA THR A 22 4.57 -3.01 8.63
C THR A 22 6.10 -3.16 8.65
N SER A 23 6.71 -3.37 7.48
CA SER A 23 8.11 -3.80 7.36
C SER A 23 8.95 -2.94 6.43
N GLY A 24 8.38 -1.85 5.89
CA GLY A 24 9.06 -0.91 5.00
C GLY A 24 9.25 -1.41 3.57
N ILE A 25 9.60 -0.49 2.66
CA ILE A 25 9.68 -0.79 1.22
C ILE A 25 10.72 -1.84 0.84
N ALA A 26 11.80 -1.99 1.63
CA ALA A 26 12.83 -3.01 1.39
C ALA A 26 12.28 -4.45 1.50
N SER A 27 11.15 -4.64 2.18
CA SER A 27 10.48 -5.94 2.30
C SER A 27 9.61 -6.29 1.08
N LEU A 28 9.35 -5.34 0.18
CA LEU A 28 8.52 -5.54 -1.01
C LEU A 28 9.29 -6.28 -2.11
N HIS A 29 9.36 -7.61 -1.96
CA HIS A 29 9.93 -8.52 -2.95
C HIS A 29 9.05 -9.77 -3.07
N ALA A 30 9.17 -10.51 -4.17
CA ALA A 30 8.28 -11.64 -4.49
C ALA A 30 8.14 -12.65 -3.34
N ARG A 31 9.25 -13.01 -2.67
CA ARG A 31 9.23 -13.93 -1.51
C ARG A 31 8.50 -13.36 -0.29
N GLY A 32 8.56 -12.04 -0.08
CA GLY A 32 7.92 -11.39 1.06
C GLY A 32 6.41 -11.40 0.87
N VAL A 33 5.98 -10.96 -0.32
CA VAL A 33 4.56 -10.94 -0.71
C VAL A 33 3.97 -12.35 -0.71
N SER A 34 4.68 -13.34 -1.28
CA SER A 34 4.18 -14.72 -1.32
C SER A 34 4.07 -15.36 0.07
N LYS A 35 4.94 -14.97 1.02
CA LYS A 35 4.85 -15.41 2.42
C LYS A 35 3.60 -14.84 3.10
N VAL A 36 3.28 -13.56 2.87
CA VAL A 36 2.05 -12.94 3.39
C VAL A 36 0.81 -13.63 2.82
N LEU A 37 0.82 -13.96 1.53
CA LEU A 37 -0.29 -14.62 0.83
C LEU A 37 -0.36 -16.14 1.06
N GLY A 38 0.62 -16.75 1.72
CA GLY A 38 0.69 -18.21 1.89
C GLY A 38 0.79 -18.99 0.58
N CYS A 39 1.43 -18.43 -0.45
CA CYS A 39 1.51 -19.00 -1.79
C CYS A 39 2.95 -19.07 -2.34
N SER A 40 3.11 -19.66 -3.53
CA SER A 40 4.39 -19.56 -4.26
C SER A 40 4.55 -18.16 -4.87
N VAL A 41 5.73 -17.84 -5.41
CA VAL A 41 5.96 -16.56 -6.09
C VAL A 41 5.30 -16.48 -7.47
N GLN A 42 4.89 -17.60 -8.05
CA GLN A 42 4.37 -17.69 -9.41
C GLN A 42 3.09 -16.86 -9.66
N PRO A 43 2.08 -16.84 -8.77
CA PRO A 43 0.88 -16.02 -8.95
C PRO A 43 1.17 -14.52 -9.06
N ILE A 44 2.25 -14.03 -8.43
CA ILE A 44 2.68 -12.63 -8.51
C ILE A 44 3.09 -12.33 -9.95
N PHE A 45 3.99 -13.13 -10.52
CA PHE A 45 4.49 -12.94 -11.89
C PHE A 45 3.48 -13.30 -12.99
N HIS A 46 2.38 -13.98 -12.65
CA HIS A 46 1.24 -14.12 -13.56
C HIS A 46 0.37 -12.86 -13.65
N LYS A 47 0.44 -11.97 -12.66
CA LYS A 47 -0.36 -10.73 -12.59
C LYS A 47 0.48 -9.49 -12.88
N PHE A 48 1.74 -9.50 -12.49
CA PHE A 48 2.67 -8.39 -12.63
C PHE A 48 3.85 -8.81 -13.51
N SER A 49 4.17 -7.97 -14.49
CA SER A 49 5.30 -8.18 -15.40
C SER A 49 6.66 -8.13 -14.68
N SER A 50 6.75 -7.41 -13.56
CA SER A 50 7.96 -7.28 -12.75
C SER A 50 7.61 -6.87 -11.31
N MET A 51 8.62 -6.79 -10.44
CA MET A 51 8.42 -6.24 -9.09
C MET A 51 8.17 -4.73 -9.12
N GLU A 52 8.68 -4.04 -10.12
CA GLU A 52 8.48 -2.60 -10.33
C GLU A 52 7.01 -2.30 -10.65
N SER A 53 6.35 -3.06 -11.53
CA SER A 53 4.93 -2.84 -11.83
C SER A 53 4.02 -3.14 -10.62
N LEU A 54 4.40 -4.10 -9.77
CA LEU A 54 3.75 -4.28 -8.48
C LEU A 54 3.99 -3.08 -7.55
N LYS A 55 5.24 -2.60 -7.45
CA LYS A 55 5.59 -1.44 -6.60
C LYS A 55 4.83 -0.19 -7.02
N GLU A 56 4.66 0.07 -8.32
CA GLU A 56 3.85 1.18 -8.84
C GLU A 56 2.38 1.05 -8.42
N SER A 57 1.81 -0.15 -8.52
CA SER A 57 0.42 -0.41 -8.11
C SER A 57 0.22 -0.23 -6.60
N VAL A 58 1.20 -0.64 -5.79
CA VAL A 58 1.22 -0.42 -4.34
C VAL A 58 1.38 1.06 -4.01
N HIS A 59 2.22 1.79 -4.76
CA HIS A 59 2.40 3.23 -4.61
C HIS A 59 1.10 3.99 -4.91
N LEU A 60 0.40 3.63 -6.00
CA LEU A 60 -0.89 4.20 -6.32
C LEU A 60 -1.90 3.97 -5.19
N LYS A 61 -1.96 2.73 -4.66
CA LYS A 61 -2.86 2.42 -3.54
C LYS A 61 -2.51 3.20 -2.26
N ALA A 62 -1.22 3.34 -1.94
CA ALA A 62 -0.77 4.13 -0.80
C ALA A 62 -1.13 5.62 -0.97
N ASN A 63 -0.98 6.18 -2.17
CA ASN A 63 -1.40 7.55 -2.50
C ASN A 63 -2.91 7.75 -2.30
N LEU A 64 -3.73 6.81 -2.75
CA LEU A 64 -5.19 6.90 -2.57
C LEU A 64 -5.59 6.94 -1.08
N LEU A 65 -4.91 6.15 -0.22
CA LEU A 65 -5.13 6.21 1.23
C LEU A 65 -4.73 7.56 1.82
N PHE A 66 -3.60 8.11 1.37
CA PHE A 66 -3.14 9.42 1.79
C PHE A 66 -4.12 10.52 1.37
N GLU A 67 -4.56 10.54 0.11
CA GLU A 67 -5.56 11.48 -0.40
C GLU A 67 -6.88 11.39 0.36
N GLU A 68 -7.36 10.17 0.64
CA GLU A 68 -8.56 9.96 1.44
C GLU A 68 -8.42 10.57 2.84
N GLN A 69 -7.28 10.39 3.49
CA GLN A 69 -7.02 10.97 4.80
C GLN A 69 -6.95 12.50 4.75
N LEU A 70 -6.32 13.09 3.73
CA LEU A 70 -6.30 14.54 3.55
C LEU A 70 -7.70 15.11 3.33
N ASN A 71 -8.49 14.47 2.47
CA ASN A 71 -9.88 14.89 2.18
C ASN A 71 -10.76 14.81 3.43
N ARG A 72 -10.59 13.76 4.26
CA ARG A 72 -11.26 13.68 5.57
C ARG A 72 -10.83 14.81 6.49
N GLY A 73 -9.53 15.14 6.55
CA GLY A 73 -9.03 16.28 7.32
C GLY A 73 -9.62 17.62 6.88
N LEU A 74 -9.67 17.83 5.57
CA LEU A 74 -10.25 19.02 4.95
C LEU A 74 -11.74 19.20 5.31
N ALA A 75 -12.51 18.11 5.27
CA ALA A 75 -13.95 18.14 5.55
C ALA A 75 -14.31 18.19 7.05
N SER A 76 -13.41 17.75 7.93
CA SER A 76 -13.70 17.58 9.37
C SER A 76 -13.36 18.79 10.24
N HIS A 77 -12.67 19.80 9.70
CA HIS A 77 -12.19 20.94 10.47
C HIS A 77 -12.83 22.26 10.00
N PRO A 78 -13.22 23.19 10.91
CA PRO A 78 -13.79 24.50 10.54
C PRO A 78 -12.87 25.38 9.70
N ILE A 79 -11.56 25.18 9.84
CA ILE A 79 -10.51 25.78 9.01
C ILE A 79 -9.95 24.67 8.11
N PRO A 80 -10.39 24.54 6.83
CA PRO A 80 -10.08 23.36 6.00
C PRO A 80 -8.59 23.13 5.78
N PHE A 81 -7.82 24.21 5.55
CA PHE A 81 -6.37 24.12 5.36
C PHE A 81 -5.65 23.57 6.60
N LEU A 82 -6.08 23.99 7.80
CA LEU A 82 -5.55 23.47 9.06
C LEU A 82 -5.91 21.99 9.23
N GLY A 83 -7.15 21.59 8.94
CA GLY A 83 -7.58 20.19 9.00
C GLY A 83 -6.78 19.27 8.08
N MET A 84 -6.54 19.71 6.85
CA MET A 84 -5.67 19.00 5.90
C MET A 84 -4.23 18.88 6.43
N GLY A 85 -3.66 19.97 6.97
CA GLY A 85 -2.31 19.96 7.56
C GLY A 85 -2.19 19.01 8.77
N LEU A 86 -3.20 18.98 9.64
CA LEU A 86 -3.25 18.04 10.76
C LEU A 86 -3.36 16.58 10.27
N ALA A 87 -4.16 16.32 9.24
CA ALA A 87 -4.28 15.00 8.64
C ALA A 87 -2.97 14.52 8.00
N TYR A 88 -2.24 15.42 7.33
CA TYR A 88 -0.89 15.17 6.79
C TYR A 88 0.09 14.73 7.89
N ILE A 89 0.19 15.53 8.96
CA ILE A 89 1.08 15.23 10.09
C ILE A 89 0.67 13.91 10.77
N SER A 90 -0.64 13.68 10.91
CA SER A 90 -1.16 12.43 11.46
C SER A 90 -0.79 11.21 10.61
N PHE A 91 -0.88 11.32 9.28
CA PHE A 91 -0.47 10.25 8.36
C PHE A 91 1.02 9.94 8.53
N ALA A 92 1.87 10.97 8.51
CA ALA A 92 3.32 10.80 8.73
C ALA A 92 3.64 10.10 10.06
N ARG A 93 2.86 10.38 11.12
CA ARG A 93 3.04 9.79 12.45
C ARG A 93 2.52 8.36 12.56
N THR A 94 1.37 8.06 11.94
CA THR A 94 0.65 6.78 12.13
C THR A 94 0.95 5.74 11.05
N GLU A 95 1.25 6.19 9.84
CA GLU A 95 1.55 5.38 8.66
C GLU A 95 3.00 5.64 8.21
N ASN A 96 3.95 5.60 9.15
CA ASN A 96 5.33 6.05 8.96
C ASN A 96 6.04 5.40 7.75
N GLU A 97 5.94 4.08 7.60
CA GLU A 97 6.57 3.40 6.46
C GLU A 97 5.89 3.70 5.13
N LEU A 98 4.57 3.90 5.11
CA LEU A 98 3.87 4.37 3.91
C LEU A 98 4.25 5.82 3.59
N PHE A 99 4.40 6.68 4.59
CA PHE A 99 4.83 8.06 4.38
C PHE A 99 6.25 8.13 3.80
N LYS A 100 7.19 7.35 4.34
CA LYS A 100 8.53 7.21 3.75
C LYS A 100 8.46 6.70 2.32
N PHE A 101 7.64 5.66 2.09
CA PHE A 101 7.47 5.10 0.76
C PHE A 101 6.94 6.11 -0.27
N LEU A 102 6.01 6.98 0.13
CA LEU A 102 5.43 7.99 -0.75
C LEU A 102 6.35 9.21 -0.99
N PHE A 103 7.14 9.64 -0.01
CA PHE A 103 7.80 10.95 -0.04
C PHE A 103 9.31 10.94 0.19
N MET A 104 9.91 9.81 0.56
CA MET A 104 11.33 9.70 0.94
C MET A 104 12.07 8.57 0.20
N SER A 105 11.48 8.07 -0.89
CA SER A 105 12.00 6.98 -1.73
C SER A 105 12.87 7.46 -2.88
#